data_AF-W1S6U2-F1
#
_entry.id   AF-W1S6U2-F1
#
_cell.length_a   1.000
_cell.length_b   1.000
_cell.length_c   1.000
_cell.angle_alpha   90.00
_cell.angle_beta   90.00
_cell.angle_gamma   90.00
#
_symmetry.space_group_name_H-M   'P 1'
#
loop_
_entity.id
_entity.type
_entity.pdbx_description
1 polymer ?
#
loop_
_entity_poly.entity_id
_entity_poly.type
_entity_poly.pdbx_seq_one_letter_code
_entity_poly.pdbx_strand_id
1 'polypeptide(L)'
;MLTMTDLNELLDTARSAGEARAVDRSKINFGGVDPLGLRQINFGLMDRVLPDLNNVASHIRPYTLMAWAWRRVRHVLERGKRQSAKPEEMRDFVDRIEAIYAWSQFLIDPRADIPGAQAMRPMLDAKQYRFGGEEWEARRNMRRYSTGFISPLNYGPSLRTMGWLIPVEGAAGIFQPDASLDPVLDAFERGFGAELGHEAFNRFGNVVVRRADAERWGKLWTMDKPRAAEAKAMFTRLLWLP
;
A
#
# COMPACT_ATOMS: atom_id res chain seq x y z
N MET A 1 -19.65 -14.53 25.08
CA MET A 1 -19.67 -14.42 23.61
C MET A 1 -20.30 -13.07 23.31
N LEU A 2 -19.49 -12.02 23.12
CA LEU A 2 -19.98 -10.68 22.81
C LEU A 2 -20.04 -10.55 21.29
N THR A 3 -21.23 -10.29 20.75
CA THR A 3 -21.46 -10.02 19.33
C THR A 3 -20.71 -8.74 18.94
N MET A 4 -19.85 -8.83 17.93
CA MET A 4 -19.26 -7.66 17.28
C MET A 4 -20.41 -6.89 16.62
N THR A 5 -20.73 -5.70 17.13
CA THR A 5 -21.82 -4.88 16.62
C THR A 5 -21.43 -4.31 15.26
N ASP A 6 -22.14 -4.70 14.21
CA ASP A 6 -21.98 -4.13 12.85
C ASP A 6 -22.62 -2.74 12.77
N LEU A 7 -22.19 -1.89 11.83
CA LEU A 7 -22.73 -0.55 11.64
C LEU A 7 -24.25 -0.57 11.39
N ASN A 8 -24.76 -1.57 10.66
CA ASN A 8 -26.19 -1.70 10.40
C ASN A 8 -26.97 -1.97 11.69
N GLU A 9 -26.45 -2.82 12.56
CA GLU A 9 -27.04 -3.13 13.87
C GLU A 9 -27.05 -1.90 14.78
N LEU A 10 -25.99 -1.08 14.75
CA LEU A 10 -25.91 0.20 15.45
C LEU A 10 -26.94 1.21 14.94
N LEU A 11 -27.13 1.30 13.63
CA LEU A 11 -28.07 2.23 13.02
C LEU A 11 -29.52 1.80 13.21
N ASP A 12 -29.80 0.50 13.18
CA ASP A 12 -31.13 -0.02 13.46
C ASP A 12 -31.47 0.16 14.95
N THR A 13 -30.50 -0.02 15.84
CA THR A 13 -30.64 0.30 17.26
C THR A 13 -30.88 1.80 17.48
N ALA A 14 -30.14 2.67 16.79
CA ALA A 14 -30.29 4.11 16.89
C ALA A 14 -31.64 4.60 16.32
N ARG A 15 -32.09 4.05 15.19
CA ARG A 15 -33.41 4.34 14.61
C ARG A 15 -34.56 3.92 15.50
N SER A 16 -34.36 2.86 16.28
CA SER A 16 -35.36 2.32 17.21
C SER A 16 -35.30 3.00 18.60
N ALA A 17 -34.30 3.84 18.87
CA ALA A 17 -34.15 4.53 20.13
C ALA A 17 -34.91 5.86 20.12
N GLY A 18 -36.00 5.94 20.88
CA GLY A 18 -36.80 7.16 21.02
C GLY A 18 -36.16 8.27 21.88
N GLU A 19 -35.14 7.94 22.69
CA GLU A 19 -34.47 8.85 23.62
C GLU A 19 -32.98 8.50 23.78
N ALA A 20 -32.17 9.44 24.27
CA ALA A 20 -30.76 9.22 24.58
C ALA A 20 -30.60 8.19 25.71
N ARG A 21 -29.78 7.15 25.49
CA ARG A 21 -29.49 6.11 26.49
C ARG A 21 -28.09 6.24 27.07
N ALA A 22 -27.97 6.01 28.38
CA ALA A 22 -26.68 5.83 29.03
C ALA A 22 -26.05 4.51 28.57
N VAL A 23 -24.85 4.58 28.01
CA VAL A 23 -24.07 3.41 27.58
C VAL A 23 -23.23 2.95 28.77
N ASP A 24 -23.30 1.67 29.11
CA ASP A 24 -22.50 1.09 30.19
C ASP A 24 -21.00 1.14 29.85
N ARG A 25 -20.14 1.27 30.86
CA ARG A 25 -18.68 1.32 30.67
C ARG A 25 -18.19 -0.06 30.22
N SER A 26 -18.14 -0.28 28.91
CA SER A 26 -17.67 -1.51 28.28
C SER A 26 -16.26 -1.88 28.76
N LYS A 27 -16.08 -3.15 29.18
CA LYS A 27 -14.77 -3.71 29.52
C LYS A 27 -13.88 -3.73 28.29
N ILE A 28 -12.78 -2.97 28.35
CA ILE A 28 -11.75 -2.90 27.29
C ILE A 28 -10.96 -4.22 27.31
N ASN A 29 -11.13 -5.06 26.29
CA ASN A 29 -10.27 -6.23 26.09
C ASN A 29 -8.99 -5.80 25.35
N PHE A 30 -7.89 -5.64 26.08
CA PHE A 30 -6.57 -5.41 25.50
C PHE A 30 -6.08 -6.69 24.82
N GLY A 31 -6.03 -6.71 23.48
CA GLY A 31 -5.45 -7.83 22.72
C GLY A 31 -5.81 -7.89 21.24
N GLY A 32 -6.87 -7.21 20.78
CA GLY A 32 -7.21 -7.06 19.37
C GLY A 32 -6.86 -5.65 18.86
N VAL A 33 -6.52 -5.52 17.58
CA VAL A 33 -6.14 -4.24 16.95
C VAL A 33 -7.27 -3.21 17.00
N ASP A 34 -8.52 -3.58 17.34
CA ASP A 34 -9.65 -2.69 17.55
C ASP A 34 -10.57 -3.18 18.70
N PRO A 35 -10.28 -2.83 19.97
CA PRO A 35 -11.00 -3.35 21.13
C PRO A 35 -12.40 -2.74 21.32
N LEU A 36 -12.73 -1.68 20.57
CA LEU A 36 -14.00 -0.96 20.69
C LEU A 36 -14.88 -1.08 19.44
N GLY A 37 -14.44 -1.80 18.40
CA GLY A 37 -15.15 -1.90 17.12
C GLY A 37 -15.28 -0.57 16.35
N LEU A 38 -14.69 0.51 16.89
CA LEU A 38 -14.81 1.86 16.34
C LEU A 38 -14.17 1.97 14.96
N ARG A 39 -13.18 1.12 14.66
CA ARG A 39 -12.57 1.09 13.33
C ARG A 39 -13.52 0.49 12.31
N GLN A 40 -14.18 -0.62 12.65
CA GLN A 40 -15.15 -1.27 11.76
C GLN A 40 -16.36 -0.37 11.50
N ILE A 41 -16.84 0.33 12.54
CA ILE A 41 -17.89 1.34 12.44
C ILE A 41 -17.45 2.51 11.56
N ASN A 42 -16.24 3.04 11.75
CA ASN A 42 -15.69 4.10 10.92
C ASN A 42 -15.54 3.68 9.45
N PHE A 43 -15.11 2.43 9.18
CA PHE A 43 -15.07 1.89 7.83
C PHE A 43 -16.45 1.79 7.21
N GLY A 44 -17.46 1.32 7.93
CA GLY A 44 -18.84 1.30 7.41
C GLY A 44 -19.40 2.70 7.15
N LEU A 45 -19.03 3.69 7.97
CA LEU A 45 -19.46 5.08 7.79
C LEU A 45 -18.83 5.70 6.54
N MET A 46 -17.54 5.45 6.33
CA MET A 46 -16.80 5.89 5.14
C MET A 46 -17.30 5.17 3.88
N ASP A 47 -17.58 3.87 3.95
CA ASP A 47 -18.11 3.07 2.83
C ASP A 47 -19.45 3.62 2.32
N ARG A 48 -20.24 4.25 3.19
CA ARG A 48 -21.49 4.93 2.80
C ARG A 48 -21.32 6.30 2.16
N VAL A 49 -20.16 6.94 2.28
CA VAL A 49 -19.88 8.29 1.76
C VAL A 49 -18.94 8.25 0.56
N LEU A 50 -17.89 7.44 0.63
CA LEU A 50 -16.91 7.14 -0.41
C LEU A 50 -16.53 5.65 -0.30
N PRO A 51 -17.26 4.76 -1.01
CA PRO A 51 -16.96 3.34 -1.00
C PRO A 51 -15.48 3.06 -1.25
N ASP A 52 -14.89 2.19 -0.44
CA ASP A 52 -13.48 1.73 -0.53
C ASP A 52 -12.35 2.75 -0.34
N LEU A 53 -12.62 4.03 -0.05
CA LEU A 53 -11.59 5.01 0.28
C LEU A 53 -11.41 5.06 1.81
N ASN A 54 -10.29 4.54 2.33
CA ASN A 54 -10.06 4.52 3.77
C ASN A 54 -9.34 5.77 4.30
N ASN A 55 -9.31 5.89 5.62
CA ASN A 55 -8.70 6.97 6.40
C ASN A 55 -7.17 7.09 6.27
N VAL A 56 -6.50 6.18 5.55
CA VAL A 56 -5.03 6.16 5.37
C VAL A 56 -4.61 6.61 3.97
N ALA A 57 -5.57 6.81 3.06
CA ALA A 57 -5.34 7.30 1.70
C ALA A 57 -5.01 8.81 1.63
N SER A 58 -4.06 9.27 2.44
CA SER A 58 -3.64 10.68 2.50
C SER A 58 -2.84 11.12 1.27
N HIS A 59 -2.27 10.16 0.52
CA HIS A 59 -1.31 10.47 -0.54
C HIS A 59 -1.62 9.77 -1.86
N ILE A 60 -1.44 10.48 -2.98
CA ILE A 60 -1.56 9.91 -4.35
C ILE A 60 -0.32 9.06 -4.70
N ARG A 61 0.85 9.39 -4.14
CA ARG A 61 2.14 8.76 -4.47
C ARG A 61 2.16 7.25 -4.24
N PRO A 62 1.62 6.68 -3.15
CA PRO A 62 1.49 5.23 -2.98
C PRO A 62 0.68 4.56 -4.10
N TYR A 63 -0.36 5.19 -4.64
CA TYR A 63 -1.12 4.64 -5.77
C TYR A 63 -0.25 4.47 -7.01
N THR A 64 0.47 5.54 -7.36
CA THR A 64 1.35 5.56 -8.52
C THR A 64 2.51 4.59 -8.34
N LEU A 65 3.11 4.54 -7.15
CA LEU A 65 4.19 3.61 -6.83
C LEU A 65 3.75 2.15 -6.99
N MET A 66 2.60 1.77 -6.44
CA MET A 66 2.15 0.37 -6.50
C MET A 66 1.78 -0.05 -7.92
N ALA A 67 1.06 0.81 -8.66
CA ALA A 67 0.78 0.59 -10.07
C ALA A 67 2.07 0.46 -10.90
N TRP A 68 3.05 1.32 -10.63
CA TRP A 68 4.36 1.26 -11.26
C TRP A 68 5.12 -0.04 -10.91
N ALA A 69 5.13 -0.46 -9.65
CA ALA A 69 5.82 -1.67 -9.21
C ALA A 69 5.31 -2.92 -9.94
N TRP A 70 3.98 -3.04 -10.10
CA TRP A 70 3.36 -4.11 -10.89
C TRP A 70 3.68 -4.00 -12.39
N ARG A 71 3.71 -2.80 -12.96
CA ARG A 71 4.21 -2.61 -14.33
C ARG A 71 5.65 -3.07 -14.48
N ARG A 72 6.48 -2.79 -13.48
CA ARG A 72 7.90 -3.11 -13.52
C ARG A 72 8.15 -4.61 -13.52
N VAL A 73 7.31 -5.42 -12.87
CA VAL A 73 7.34 -6.89 -12.97
C VAL A 73 7.28 -7.33 -14.44
N ARG A 74 6.37 -6.75 -15.24
CA ARG A 74 6.24 -7.07 -16.68
C ARG A 74 7.52 -6.73 -17.44
N HIS A 75 8.09 -5.55 -17.22
CA HIS A 75 9.34 -5.16 -17.88
C HIS A 75 10.52 -6.05 -17.52
N VAL A 76 10.59 -6.54 -16.28
CA VAL A 76 11.63 -7.49 -15.86
C VAL A 76 11.45 -8.85 -16.58
N LEU A 77 10.21 -9.31 -16.75
CA LEU A 77 9.92 -10.54 -17.49
C LEU A 77 10.27 -10.41 -18.98
N GLU A 78 9.83 -9.33 -19.62
CA GLU A 78 10.10 -9.01 -21.03
C GLU A 78 11.60 -8.95 -21.32
N ARG A 79 12.36 -8.21 -20.49
CA ARG A 79 13.82 -8.08 -20.65
C ARG A 79 14.57 -9.36 -20.35
N GLY A 80 14.11 -10.13 -19.36
CA GLY A 80 14.71 -11.40 -18.97
C GLY A 80 14.45 -12.53 -19.97
N LYS A 81 13.67 -12.30 -21.04
CA LYS A 81 13.16 -13.33 -21.97
C LYS A 81 12.49 -14.51 -21.25
N ARG A 82 11.97 -14.27 -20.05
CA ARG A 82 11.23 -15.27 -19.27
C ARG A 82 9.76 -15.13 -19.62
N GLN A 83 9.14 -16.20 -20.12
CA GLN A 83 7.71 -16.21 -20.44
C GLN A 83 6.83 -16.06 -19.20
N SER A 84 7.33 -16.46 -18.02
CA SER A 84 6.62 -16.30 -16.74
C SER A 84 7.60 -16.30 -15.55
N ALA A 85 7.15 -15.75 -14.42
CA ALA A 85 7.73 -15.96 -13.11
C ALA A 85 6.67 -16.56 -12.19
N LYS A 86 7.08 -17.18 -11.09
CA LYS A 86 6.12 -17.69 -10.10
C LYS A 86 5.38 -16.50 -9.46
N PRO A 87 4.08 -16.64 -9.13
CA PRO A 87 3.34 -15.58 -8.46
C PRO A 87 4.02 -15.04 -7.19
N GLU A 88 4.72 -15.90 -6.44
CA GLU A 88 5.48 -15.47 -5.28
C GLU A 88 6.71 -14.61 -5.61
N GLU A 89 7.40 -14.87 -6.73
CA GLU A 89 8.54 -14.05 -7.17
C GLU A 89 8.07 -12.65 -7.58
N MET A 90 6.91 -12.57 -8.25
CA MET A 90 6.30 -11.30 -8.64
C MET A 90 5.86 -10.48 -7.42
N ARG A 91 5.19 -11.14 -6.46
CA ARG A 91 4.76 -10.50 -5.22
C ARG A 91 5.96 -10.08 -4.36
N ASP A 92 6.99 -10.91 -4.27
CA ASP A 92 8.25 -10.57 -3.59
C ASP A 92 8.89 -9.30 -4.15
N PHE A 93 8.96 -9.20 -5.47
CA PHE A 93 9.49 -8.03 -6.16
C PHE A 93 8.73 -6.74 -5.82
N VAL A 94 7.39 -6.82 -5.83
CA VAL A 94 6.52 -5.69 -5.51
C VAL A 94 6.65 -5.30 -4.03
N ASP A 95 6.62 -6.27 -3.12
CA ASP A 95 6.76 -6.04 -1.68
C ASP A 95 8.13 -5.43 -1.34
N ARG A 96 9.18 -5.84 -2.09
CA ARG A 96 10.52 -5.24 -2.00
C ARG A 96 10.52 -3.79 -2.44
N ILE A 97 9.94 -3.45 -3.58
CA ILE A 97 9.83 -2.05 -4.02
C ILE A 97 9.11 -1.21 -2.97
N GLU A 98 8.00 -1.73 -2.45
CA GLU A 98 7.23 -1.08 -1.40
C GLU A 98 8.06 -0.86 -0.12
N ALA A 99 8.88 -1.85 0.26
CA ALA A 99 9.80 -1.74 1.39
C ALA A 99 10.85 -0.67 1.21
N ILE A 100 11.50 -0.67 0.04
CA ILE A 100 12.54 0.28 -0.31
C ILE A 100 11.97 1.69 -0.32
N TYR A 101 10.78 1.87 -0.88
CA TYR A 101 10.11 3.15 -0.86
C TYR A 101 9.84 3.62 0.57
N ALA A 102 9.17 2.81 1.39
CA ALA A 102 8.86 3.19 2.78
C ALA A 102 10.15 3.52 3.56
N TRP A 103 11.17 2.68 3.42
CA TRP A 103 12.49 2.92 4.01
C TRP A 103 13.09 4.25 3.56
N SER A 104 13.07 4.53 2.25
CA SER A 104 13.62 5.77 1.68
C SER A 104 12.91 7.03 2.17
N GLN A 105 11.59 6.98 2.37
CA GLN A 105 10.83 8.13 2.88
C GLN A 105 11.14 8.36 4.36
N PHE A 106 11.21 7.31 5.18
CA PHE A 106 11.59 7.44 6.59
C PHE A 106 13.04 7.89 6.80
N LEU A 107 13.93 7.63 5.85
CA LEU A 107 15.31 8.13 5.88
C LEU A 107 15.40 9.64 5.60
N ILE A 108 14.46 10.19 4.84
CA ILE A 108 14.40 11.63 4.52
C ILE A 108 13.61 12.39 5.58
N ASP A 109 12.47 11.84 5.95
CA ASP A 109 11.62 12.35 7.01
C ASP A 109 11.22 11.19 7.94
N PRO A 110 11.82 11.09 9.13
CA PRO A 110 11.45 10.08 10.13
C PRO A 110 10.00 10.16 10.60
N ARG A 111 9.29 11.27 10.33
CA ARG A 111 7.89 11.50 10.65
C ARG A 111 6.98 11.45 9.42
N ALA A 112 7.49 10.93 8.30
CA ALA A 112 6.71 10.68 7.08
C ALA A 112 5.37 10.02 7.41
N ASP A 113 4.27 10.60 6.92
CA ASP A 113 2.91 10.14 7.19
C ASP A 113 2.53 8.91 6.33
N ILE A 114 3.28 7.83 6.53
CA ILE A 114 3.07 6.56 5.85
C ILE A 114 3.04 5.38 6.84
N PRO A 115 2.23 4.35 6.56
CA PRO A 115 2.23 3.11 7.33
C PRO A 115 3.61 2.47 7.50
N GLY A 116 3.85 1.90 8.67
CA GLY A 116 5.00 1.02 8.90
C GLY A 116 6.22 1.65 9.57
N ALA A 117 6.15 2.90 10.06
CA ALA A 117 7.27 3.56 10.75
C ALA A 117 7.90 2.68 11.86
N GLN A 118 7.07 2.09 12.72
CA GLN A 118 7.54 1.22 13.80
C GLN A 118 8.15 -0.09 13.29
N ALA A 119 7.56 -0.69 12.25
CA ALA A 119 8.06 -1.93 11.65
C ALA A 119 9.42 -1.73 10.95
N MET A 120 9.67 -0.53 10.42
CA MET A 120 10.87 -0.20 9.65
C MET A 120 12.04 0.30 10.51
N ARG A 121 11.83 0.59 11.81
CA ARG A 121 12.88 1.06 12.73
C ARG A 121 14.20 0.28 12.64
N PRO A 122 14.22 -1.07 12.65
CA PRO A 122 15.49 -1.83 12.57
C PRO A 122 16.27 -1.57 11.27
N MET A 123 15.58 -1.21 10.18
CA MET A 123 16.22 -0.89 8.90
C MET A 123 16.78 0.53 8.87
N LEU A 124 16.26 1.44 9.71
CA LEU A 124 16.70 2.82 9.76
C LEU A 124 18.10 2.98 10.34
N ASP A 125 18.61 2.00 11.09
CA ASP A 125 19.99 2.04 11.60
C ASP A 125 20.97 1.24 10.73
N ALA A 126 20.46 0.49 9.75
CA ALA A 126 21.27 -0.38 8.90
C ALA A 126 22.00 0.41 7.80
N LYS A 127 23.30 0.12 7.59
CA LYS A 127 24.08 0.68 6.46
C LYS A 127 23.67 0.08 5.10
N GLN A 128 23.16 -1.14 5.13
CA GLN A 128 22.63 -1.85 3.97
C GLN A 128 21.58 -2.85 4.44
N TYR A 129 20.63 -3.18 3.57
CA TYR A 129 19.60 -4.17 3.83
C TYR A 129 19.58 -5.23 2.74
N ARG A 130 19.44 -6.49 3.14
CA ARG A 130 19.27 -7.62 2.22
C ARG A 130 17.79 -7.93 2.08
N PHE A 131 17.26 -7.71 0.88
CA PHE A 131 15.94 -8.16 0.49
C PHE A 131 16.06 -9.59 -0.05
N GLY A 132 15.98 -10.55 0.86
CA GLY A 132 16.10 -11.98 0.58
C GLY A 132 16.47 -12.79 1.82
N GLY A 133 16.02 -14.04 1.88
CA GLY A 133 16.20 -14.93 3.03
C GLY A 133 15.13 -14.77 4.11
N GLU A 134 15.27 -15.54 5.20
CA GLU A 134 14.22 -15.70 6.23
C GLU A 134 13.81 -14.39 6.92
N GLU A 135 14.77 -13.49 7.18
CA GLU A 135 14.48 -12.20 7.82
C GLU A 135 13.55 -11.34 6.94
N TRP A 136 13.81 -11.34 5.63
CA TRP A 136 12.98 -10.62 4.68
C TRP A 136 11.60 -11.27 4.54
N GLU A 137 11.51 -12.59 4.48
CA GLU A 137 10.24 -13.31 4.40
C GLU A 137 9.36 -13.06 5.64
N ALA A 138 9.94 -13.11 6.84
CA ALA A 138 9.23 -12.78 8.08
C ALA A 138 8.70 -11.35 8.05
N ARG A 139 9.52 -10.39 7.60
CA ARG A 139 9.13 -8.97 7.47
C ARG A 139 8.02 -8.79 6.43
N ARG A 140 8.12 -9.44 5.27
CA ARG A 140 7.12 -9.41 4.20
C ARG A 140 5.78 -9.92 4.71
N ASN A 141 5.77 -11.05 5.42
CA ASN A 141 4.56 -11.63 6.00
C ASN A 141 3.91 -10.69 7.03
N MET A 142 4.69 -10.07 7.91
CA MET A 142 4.18 -9.10 8.87
C MET A 142 3.58 -7.87 8.17
N ARG A 143 4.25 -7.33 7.15
CA ARG A 143 3.81 -6.13 6.43
C ARG A 143 2.55 -6.35 5.62
N ARG A 144 2.42 -7.51 4.97
CA ARG A 144 1.29 -7.84 4.09
C ARG A 144 -0.09 -7.63 4.74
N TYR A 145 -0.21 -7.88 6.03
CA TYR A 145 -1.49 -7.82 6.73
C TYR A 145 -1.68 -6.56 7.59
N SER A 146 -0.66 -5.73 7.75
CA SER A 146 -0.69 -4.64 8.73
C SER A 146 -0.17 -3.30 8.19
N THR A 147 1.05 -3.29 7.68
CA THR A 147 1.84 -2.07 7.50
C THR A 147 2.25 -1.83 6.05
N GLY A 148 1.96 -2.77 5.14
CA GLY A 148 2.23 -2.58 3.73
C GLY A 148 1.17 -1.71 3.04
N PHE A 149 1.51 -0.95 2.02
CA PHE A 149 0.56 -0.13 1.27
C PHE A 149 -0.50 -0.98 0.60
N ILE A 150 -0.15 -2.14 0.03
CA ILE A 150 -1.13 -3.05 -0.56
C ILE A 150 -1.96 -3.82 0.50
N SER A 151 -1.64 -3.66 1.79
CA SER A 151 -2.40 -4.27 2.88
C SER A 151 -3.88 -3.89 2.78
N PRO A 152 -4.79 -4.81 3.12
CA PRO A 152 -6.21 -4.50 3.27
C PRO A 152 -6.47 -3.32 4.22
N LEU A 153 -5.56 -3.04 5.16
CA LEU A 153 -5.70 -1.96 6.13
C LEU A 153 -5.29 -0.58 5.61
N ASN A 154 -4.60 -0.52 4.46
CA ASN A 154 -4.02 0.71 3.91
C ASN A 154 -4.56 0.95 2.50
N TYR A 155 -3.71 1.22 1.52
CA TYR A 155 -4.12 1.60 0.17
C TYR A 155 -4.73 0.45 -0.65
N GLY A 156 -4.59 -0.81 -0.21
CA GLY A 156 -4.97 -2.01 -0.96
C GLY A 156 -6.40 -2.04 -1.52
N PRO A 157 -7.45 -1.78 -0.73
CA PRO A 157 -8.84 -1.74 -1.22
C PRO A 157 -9.05 -0.64 -2.27
N SER A 158 -8.74 0.61 -1.92
CA SER A 158 -8.89 1.77 -2.80
C SER A 158 -8.08 1.65 -4.11
N LEU A 159 -6.89 1.06 -4.08
CA LEU A 159 -6.08 0.75 -5.27
C LEU A 159 -6.84 -0.10 -6.29
N ARG A 160 -7.66 -1.04 -5.80
CA ARG A 160 -8.46 -1.93 -6.65
C ARG A 160 -9.74 -1.24 -7.11
N THR A 161 -10.50 -0.66 -6.19
CA THR A 161 -11.80 -0.04 -6.50
C THR A 161 -11.65 1.13 -7.45
N MET A 162 -10.62 1.96 -7.30
CA MET A 162 -10.37 3.07 -8.22
C MET A 162 -9.72 2.63 -9.54
N GLY A 163 -9.57 1.33 -9.81
CA GLY A 163 -8.99 0.83 -11.07
C GLY A 163 -7.54 1.27 -11.28
N TRP A 164 -6.76 1.40 -10.20
CA TRP A 164 -5.32 1.57 -10.30
C TRP A 164 -4.60 0.24 -10.48
N LEU A 165 -5.12 -0.81 -9.83
CA LEU A 165 -4.68 -2.18 -9.96
C LEU A 165 -5.85 -3.08 -10.31
N ILE A 166 -5.71 -3.78 -11.43
CA ILE A 166 -6.67 -4.76 -11.94
C ILE A 166 -6.10 -6.14 -11.67
N PRO A 167 -6.85 -7.07 -11.06
CA PRO A 167 -6.40 -8.45 -10.90
C PRO A 167 -6.21 -9.11 -12.27
N VAL A 168 -5.13 -9.89 -12.42
CA VAL A 168 -4.90 -10.67 -13.63
C VAL A 168 -5.74 -11.94 -13.59
N GLU A 169 -6.55 -12.16 -14.62
CA GLU A 169 -7.42 -13.34 -14.73
C GLU A 169 -6.58 -14.63 -14.67
N GLY A 170 -7.01 -15.58 -13.84
CA GLY A 170 -6.30 -16.84 -13.63
C GLY A 170 -5.04 -16.77 -12.74
N ALA A 171 -4.67 -15.60 -12.20
CA ALA A 171 -3.47 -15.42 -11.38
C ALA A 171 -3.77 -14.76 -10.02
N ALA A 172 -4.09 -15.56 -9.01
CA ALA A 172 -4.42 -15.08 -7.67
C ALA A 172 -3.27 -14.26 -7.04
N GLY A 173 -3.61 -13.04 -6.59
CA GLY A 173 -2.66 -12.13 -5.95
C GLY A 173 -1.69 -11.44 -6.91
N ILE A 174 -1.92 -11.53 -8.23
CA ILE A 174 -1.18 -10.81 -9.26
C ILE A 174 -2.05 -9.71 -9.83
N PHE A 175 -1.44 -8.54 -10.02
CA PHE A 175 -2.14 -7.36 -10.49
C PHE A 175 -1.40 -6.75 -11.68
N GLN A 176 -2.13 -5.97 -12.46
CA GLN A 176 -1.60 -5.12 -13.51
C GLN A 176 -2.23 -3.73 -13.39
N PRO A 177 -1.48 -2.66 -13.72
CA PRO A 177 -2.09 -1.35 -13.82
C PRO A 177 -3.06 -1.28 -14.99
N ASP A 178 -4.07 -0.43 -14.87
CA ASP A 178 -4.91 -0.05 -16.01
C ASP A 178 -4.09 0.69 -17.07
N ALA A 179 -4.32 0.39 -18.35
CA ALA A 179 -3.54 0.96 -19.46
C ALA A 179 -3.65 2.50 -19.56
N SER A 180 -4.76 3.09 -19.10
CA SER A 180 -4.89 4.56 -19.07
C SER A 180 -3.91 5.24 -18.12
N LEU A 181 -3.25 4.49 -17.21
CA LEU A 181 -2.23 5.00 -16.31
C LEU A 181 -0.85 5.07 -16.94
N ASP A 182 -0.61 4.48 -18.11
CA ASP A 182 0.72 4.45 -18.73
C ASP A 182 1.38 5.84 -18.82
N PRO A 183 0.70 6.92 -19.23
CA PRO A 183 1.31 8.26 -19.24
C PRO A 183 1.75 8.75 -17.86
N VAL A 184 1.01 8.40 -16.81
CA VAL A 184 1.32 8.76 -15.41
C VAL A 184 2.53 7.99 -14.92
N LEU A 185 2.53 6.68 -15.18
CA LEU A 185 3.61 5.77 -14.79
C LEU A 185 4.90 6.07 -15.57
N ASP A 186 4.81 6.47 -16.84
CA ASP A 186 5.96 6.92 -17.64
C ASP A 186 6.54 8.22 -17.12
N ALA A 187 5.67 9.17 -16.76
CA ALA A 187 6.12 10.40 -16.14
C ALA A 187 6.87 10.09 -14.84
N PHE A 188 6.30 9.24 -13.97
CA PHE A 188 6.94 8.78 -12.76
C PHE A 188 8.30 8.13 -13.04
N GLU A 189 8.35 7.17 -13.97
CA GLU A 189 9.56 6.42 -14.35
C GLU A 189 10.70 7.31 -14.86
N ARG A 190 10.40 8.31 -15.68
CA ARG A 190 11.42 9.28 -16.15
C ARG A 190 12.15 9.99 -15.02
N GLY A 191 11.49 10.20 -13.87
CA GLY A 191 12.08 10.91 -12.74
C GLY A 191 13.19 10.15 -12.00
N PHE A 192 13.18 8.82 -12.06
CA PHE A 192 14.16 7.97 -11.40
C PHE A 192 14.83 6.99 -12.38
N GLY A 193 14.72 7.27 -13.70
CA GLY A 193 15.15 6.37 -14.77
C GLY A 193 16.63 5.95 -14.70
N ALA A 194 17.51 6.85 -14.24
CA ALA A 194 18.94 6.55 -14.05
C ALA A 194 19.20 5.42 -13.04
N GLU A 195 18.29 5.20 -12.11
CA GLU A 195 18.41 4.22 -11.04
C GLU A 195 17.85 2.84 -11.44
N LEU A 196 17.10 2.75 -12.55
CA LEU A 196 16.46 1.51 -13.01
C LEU A 196 17.43 0.39 -13.39
N GLY A 197 18.72 0.73 -13.56
CA GLY A 197 19.79 -0.24 -13.74
C GLY A 197 20.17 -0.99 -12.46
N HIS A 198 19.70 -0.55 -11.29
CA HIS A 198 19.98 -1.22 -10.02
C HIS A 198 19.22 -2.54 -9.90
N GLU A 199 19.85 -3.53 -9.27
CA GLU A 199 19.29 -4.89 -9.07
C GLU A 199 17.92 -4.90 -8.38
N ALA A 200 17.70 -3.91 -7.51
CA ALA A 200 16.45 -3.73 -6.78
C ALA A 200 15.22 -3.52 -7.70
N PHE A 201 15.44 -3.03 -8.93
CA PHE A 201 14.38 -2.65 -9.87
C PHE A 201 14.41 -3.45 -11.17
N ASN A 202 15.40 -4.31 -11.38
CA ASN A 202 15.58 -4.98 -12.67
C ASN A 202 15.73 -6.52 -12.61
N ARG A 203 15.72 -7.13 -11.42
CA ARG A 203 15.76 -8.60 -11.27
C ARG A 203 14.87 -9.10 -10.13
N PHE A 204 14.44 -10.35 -10.24
CA PHE A 204 13.78 -11.08 -9.17
C PHE A 204 14.79 -11.63 -8.14
N GLY A 205 14.28 -11.99 -6.96
CA GLY A 205 15.04 -12.66 -5.91
C GLY A 205 15.94 -11.74 -5.09
N ASN A 206 17.00 -12.31 -4.54
CA ASN A 206 17.82 -11.66 -3.51
C ASN A 206 18.56 -10.43 -4.05
N VAL A 207 18.43 -9.31 -3.33
CA VAL A 207 19.12 -8.05 -3.63
C VAL A 207 19.63 -7.41 -2.34
N VAL A 208 20.76 -6.71 -2.40
CA VAL A 208 21.24 -5.85 -1.31
C VAL A 208 21.10 -4.39 -1.75
N VAL A 209 20.54 -3.56 -0.87
CA VAL A 209 20.40 -2.12 -1.09
C VAL A 209 21.17 -1.38 0.00
N ARG A 210 22.01 -0.42 -0.40
CA ARG A 210 22.73 0.42 0.55
C ARG A 210 21.84 1.57 1.01
N ARG A 211 22.05 2.01 2.24
CA ARG A 211 21.35 3.18 2.80
C ARG A 211 21.51 4.42 1.92
N ALA A 212 22.71 4.67 1.41
CA ALA A 212 22.98 5.81 0.53
C ALA A 212 22.15 5.78 -0.77
N ASP A 213 21.85 4.57 -1.29
CA ASP A 213 20.95 4.41 -2.43
C ASP A 213 19.51 4.71 -2.04
N ALA A 214 19.04 4.16 -0.93
CA ALA A 214 17.70 4.44 -0.42
C ALA A 214 17.48 5.93 -0.11
N GLU A 215 18.44 6.62 0.51
CA GLU A 215 18.39 8.07 0.77
C GLU A 215 18.31 8.89 -0.53
N ARG A 216 19.11 8.50 -1.54
CA ARG A 216 19.08 9.15 -2.86
C ARG A 216 17.72 8.95 -3.53
N TRP A 217 17.22 7.72 -3.55
CA TRP A 217 15.94 7.38 -4.19
C TRP A 217 14.78 8.08 -3.52
N GLY A 218 14.79 8.20 -2.18
CA GLY A 218 13.74 8.89 -1.45
C GLY A 218 13.48 10.32 -1.97
N LYS A 219 14.54 11.02 -2.42
CA LYS A 219 14.45 12.37 -2.97
C LYS A 219 13.87 12.36 -4.39
N LEU A 220 14.14 11.32 -5.16
CA LEU A 220 13.69 11.17 -6.56
C LEU A 220 12.20 10.85 -6.67
N TRP A 221 11.66 10.05 -5.74
CA TRP A 221 10.25 9.63 -5.72
C TRP A 221 9.48 10.14 -4.49
N THR A 222 9.84 11.33 -3.99
CA THR A 222 9.25 11.94 -2.78
C THR A 222 7.71 12.02 -2.78
N MET A 223 7.14 12.00 -1.58
CA MET A 223 5.70 12.08 -1.32
C MET A 223 5.07 13.45 -1.58
N ASP A 224 5.77 14.53 -1.24
CA ASP A 224 5.12 15.81 -0.93
C ASP A 224 4.65 16.63 -2.15
N LYS A 225 4.84 16.11 -3.37
CA LYS A 225 4.42 16.77 -4.60
C LYS A 225 3.91 15.74 -5.60
N PRO A 226 2.60 15.41 -5.59
CA PRO A 226 2.02 14.70 -6.72
C PRO A 226 2.20 15.56 -7.98
N ARG A 227 2.63 14.92 -9.06
CA ARG A 227 2.77 15.56 -10.36
C ARG A 227 1.38 15.82 -10.93
N ALA A 228 1.26 16.82 -11.81
CA ALA A 228 -0.03 17.18 -12.41
C ALA A 228 -0.74 15.98 -13.07
N ALA A 229 0.02 15.07 -13.70
CA ALA A 229 -0.51 13.83 -14.28
C ALA A 229 -1.11 12.87 -13.23
N GLU A 230 -0.46 12.75 -12.07
CA GLU A 230 -0.93 11.90 -10.96
C GLU A 230 -2.22 12.48 -10.35
N ALA A 231 -2.24 13.80 -10.12
CA ALA A 231 -3.42 14.49 -9.61
C ALA A 231 -4.61 14.38 -10.57
N LYS A 232 -4.39 14.58 -11.88
CA LYS A 232 -5.43 14.44 -12.90
C LYS A 232 -5.98 13.02 -12.98
N ALA A 233 -5.12 12.01 -12.94
CA ALA A 233 -5.55 10.61 -13.01
C ALA A 233 -6.35 10.19 -11.76
N MET A 234 -5.92 10.63 -10.58
CA MET A 234 -6.66 10.43 -9.33
C MET A 234 -8.04 11.10 -9.39
N PHE A 235 -8.08 12.39 -9.76
CA PHE A 235 -9.34 13.13 -9.85
C PHE A 235 -10.31 12.52 -10.87
N THR A 236 -9.80 12.10 -12.03
CA THR A 236 -10.63 11.41 -13.03
C THR A 236 -11.24 10.15 -12.42
N ARG A 237 -10.47 9.31 -11.74
CA ARG A 237 -10.99 8.06 -11.16
C ARG A 237 -11.99 8.27 -10.02
N LEU A 238 -11.82 9.34 -9.23
CA LEU A 238 -12.80 9.71 -8.21
C LEU A 238 -14.16 10.08 -8.80
N LEU A 239 -14.19 10.74 -9.97
CA LEU A 239 -15.44 11.12 -10.65
C LEU A 239 -16.18 9.94 -11.29
N TRP A 240 -15.53 8.78 -11.44
CA TRP A 240 -16.11 7.57 -12.02
C TRP A 240 -16.51 6.53 -10.96
N LEU A 241 -16.36 6.86 -9.67
CA LEU A 241 -16.96 6.06 -8.60
C LEU A 241 -18.48 6.33 -8.62
N PRO A 242 -19.32 5.27 -8.73
CA PRO A 242 -20.78 5.40 -8.78
C PRO A 242 -21.39 5.92 -7.47
#